data_AF-A0A9N9SMQ3-F1
#
_entry.id   AF-A0A9N9SMQ3-F1
#
_cell.length_a   1.000
_cell.length_b   1.000
_cell.length_c   1.000
_cell.angle_alpha   90.00
_cell.angle_beta   90.00
_cell.angle_gamma   90.00
#
_symmetry.space_group_name_H-M   'P 1'
#
loop_
_entity.id
_entity.type
_entity.pdbx_description
1 polymer ?
#
loop_
_entity_poly.entity_id
_entity_poly.type
_entity_poly.pdbx_seq_one_letter_code
_entity_poly.pdbx_strand_id
1 'polypeptide(L)'
;MLIATSDSFWEPGNYKKTTKRIEDGYKLCQELISLVSERADIERNYAKSLKAWSKKWNDAIEKGPEYGTTEAAWKGALVEADRRCDLHSRIRDSLTNDVINKVKQWQKDNYHKVFIY
;
A
#
# COMPACT_ATOMS: atom_id res chain seq x y z
N MET A 1 -46.34 20.53 10.35
CA MET A 1 -45.65 20.49 11.65
C MET A 1 -44.48 19.54 11.49
N LEU A 2 -43.23 20.02 11.59
CA LEU A 2 -42.05 19.14 11.54
C LEU A 2 -41.98 18.40 12.87
N ILE A 3 -42.57 17.20 12.92
CA ILE A 3 -42.43 16.31 14.07
C ILE A 3 -41.00 15.79 14.00
N ALA A 4 -40.16 16.15 14.98
CA ALA A 4 -38.85 15.55 15.12
C ALA A 4 -39.05 14.04 15.25
N THR A 5 -38.55 13.29 14.28
CA THR A 5 -38.52 11.83 14.38
C THR A 5 -37.63 11.45 15.57
N SER A 6 -37.86 10.30 16.19
CA SER A 6 -37.07 9.83 17.36
C SER A 6 -35.56 9.72 17.09
N ASP A 7 -35.15 9.74 15.82
CA ASP A 7 -33.75 9.75 15.36
C ASP A 7 -33.16 11.15 15.13
N SER A 8 -33.94 12.22 15.38
CA SER A 8 -33.49 13.60 15.24
C SER A 8 -32.27 13.84 16.12
N PHE A 9 -31.25 14.52 15.57
CA PHE A 9 -30.03 14.88 16.30
C PHE A 9 -30.32 15.65 17.61
N TRP A 10 -31.40 16.42 17.62
CA TRP A 10 -31.80 17.27 18.75
C TRP A 10 -32.44 16.49 19.91
N GLU A 11 -32.79 15.22 19.72
CA GLU A 11 -33.28 14.38 20.82
C GLU A 11 -32.15 14.01 21.79
N PRO A 12 -32.43 13.94 23.10
CA PRO A 12 -31.42 13.60 24.11
C PRO A 12 -30.66 12.30 23.76
N GLY A 13 -29.33 12.41 23.66
CA GLY A 13 -28.45 11.27 23.40
C GLY A 13 -28.19 10.95 21.92
N ASN A 14 -28.92 11.53 20.96
CA ASN A 14 -28.69 11.27 19.54
C ASN A 14 -27.40 11.90 18.99
N TYR A 15 -26.82 12.87 19.70
CA TYR A 15 -25.49 13.42 19.40
C TYR A 15 -24.36 12.37 19.49
N LYS A 16 -24.59 11.24 20.18
CA LYS A 16 -23.61 10.15 20.32
C LYS A 16 -23.14 9.59 18.98
N LYS A 17 -23.98 9.62 17.94
CA LYS A 17 -23.58 9.24 16.57
C LYS A 17 -22.41 10.12 16.08
N THR A 18 -22.46 11.42 16.37
CA THR A 18 -21.41 12.38 15.99
C THR A 18 -20.13 12.20 16.80
N THR A 19 -20.22 11.90 18.10
CA THR A 19 -19.02 11.65 18.92
C THR A 19 -18.34 10.34 18.55
N LYS A 20 -19.12 9.28 18.26
CA LYS A 20 -18.60 7.99 17.79
C LYS A 20 -17.82 8.12 16.48
N ARG A 21 -18.24 9.02 15.58
CA ARG A 21 -17.52 9.28 14.32
C ARG A 21 -16.06 9.70 14.54
N ILE A 22 -15.75 10.35 15.66
CA ILE A 22 -14.38 10.73 16.01
C ILE A 22 -13.55 9.47 16.30
N GLU A 23 -14.07 8.55 17.12
CA GLU A 23 -13.43 7.25 17.42
C GLU A 23 -13.26 6.40 16.17
N ASP A 24 -14.26 6.37 15.29
CA ASP A 24 -14.21 5.62 14.04
C ASP A 24 -13.18 6.22 13.07
N GLY A 25 -12.96 7.53 13.06
CA GLY A 25 -11.89 8.16 12.28
C GLY A 25 -10.48 7.67 12.66
N TYR A 26 -10.23 7.42 13.96
CA TYR A 26 -8.98 6.79 14.38
C TYR A 26 -8.83 5.37 13.79
N LYS A 27 -9.89 4.57 13.80
CA LYS A 27 -9.88 3.21 13.24
C LYS A 27 -9.69 3.22 11.72
N LEU A 28 -10.35 4.13 11.01
CA LEU A 28 -10.22 4.28 9.56
C LEU A 28 -8.77 4.59 9.13
N CYS A 29 -7.99 5.30 9.94
CA CYS A 29 -6.56 5.48 9.67
C CYS A 29 -5.78 4.15 9.75
N GLN A 30 -6.13 3.25 10.67
CA GLN A 30 -5.51 1.92 10.74
C GLN A 30 -5.92 1.05 9.55
N GLU A 31 -7.18 1.09 9.16
CA GLU A 31 -7.67 0.39 7.97
C GLU A 31 -6.97 0.89 6.69
N LEU A 32 -6.78 2.21 6.55
CA LEU A 32 -6.03 2.79 5.44
C LEU A 32 -4.57 2.32 5.43
N ILE A 33 -3.91 2.26 6.59
CA ILE A 33 -2.55 1.72 6.70
C ILE A 33 -2.51 0.26 6.24
N SER A 34 -3.48 -0.57 6.66
CA SER A 34 -3.58 -1.99 6.22
C SER A 34 -3.73 -2.07 4.72
N LEU A 35 -4.67 -1.32 4.14
CA LEU A 35 -4.93 -1.27 2.71
C LEU A 35 -3.66 -0.91 1.91
N VAL A 36 -2.92 0.11 2.35
CA VAL A 36 -1.68 0.52 1.69
C VAL A 36 -0.58 -0.52 1.86
N SER A 37 -0.50 -1.18 3.02
CA SER A 37 0.45 -2.27 3.27
C SER A 37 0.20 -3.46 2.36
N GLU A 38 -1.06 -3.90 2.24
CA GLU A 38 -1.48 -4.99 1.35
C GLU A 38 -1.13 -4.67 -0.10
N ARG A 39 -1.36 -3.42 -0.53
CA ARG A 39 -0.94 -2.97 -1.86
C ARG A 39 0.58 -3.04 -2.03
N ALA A 40 1.36 -2.60 -1.05
CA ALA A 40 2.82 -2.64 -1.11
C ALA A 40 3.35 -4.10 -1.20
N ASP A 41 2.68 -5.05 -0.55
CA ASP A 41 3.04 -6.47 -0.64
C ASP A 41 2.80 -7.04 -2.04
N ILE A 42 1.74 -6.61 -2.74
CA ILE A 42 1.52 -6.95 -4.15
C ILE A 42 2.69 -6.46 -5.02
N GLU A 43 3.10 -5.20 -4.84
CA GLU A 43 4.24 -4.60 -5.57
C GLU A 43 5.54 -5.37 -5.31
N ARG A 44 5.80 -5.74 -4.04
CA ARG A 44 6.96 -6.54 -3.64
C ARG A 44 6.96 -7.90 -4.32
N ASN A 45 5.82 -8.59 -4.34
CA ASN A 45 5.72 -9.94 -4.90
C ASN A 45 5.92 -9.95 -6.43
N TYR A 46 5.42 -8.93 -7.12
CA TYR A 46 5.64 -8.79 -8.55
C TYR A 46 7.12 -8.51 -8.87
N ALA A 47 7.74 -7.56 -8.16
CA ALA A 47 9.18 -7.28 -8.30
C ALA A 47 10.04 -8.54 -8.05
N LYS A 48 9.74 -9.28 -6.98
CA LYS A 48 10.43 -10.55 -6.65
C LYS A 48 10.30 -11.58 -7.77
N SER A 49 9.10 -11.71 -8.35
CA SER A 49 8.83 -12.64 -9.45
C SER A 49 9.61 -12.26 -10.72
N LEU A 50 9.63 -10.96 -11.07
CA LEU A 50 10.42 -10.45 -12.20
C LEU A 50 11.91 -10.71 -12.02
N LYS A 51 12.45 -10.47 -10.81
CA LYS A 51 13.88 -10.69 -10.54
C LYS A 51 14.27 -12.15 -10.65
N ALA A 52 13.44 -13.04 -10.10
CA ALA A 52 13.66 -14.48 -10.19
C ALA A 52 13.57 -14.98 -11.64
N TRP A 53 12.59 -14.49 -12.40
CA TRP A 53 12.43 -14.82 -13.81
C TRP A 53 13.61 -14.33 -14.65
N SER A 54 14.03 -13.07 -14.49
CA SER A 54 15.17 -12.48 -15.21
C SER A 54 16.43 -13.30 -14.96
N LYS A 55 16.74 -13.59 -13.69
CA LYS A 55 17.92 -14.39 -13.32
C LYS A 55 17.89 -15.79 -13.93
N LYS A 56 16.76 -16.51 -13.81
CA LYS A 56 16.61 -17.86 -14.37
C LYS A 56 16.90 -17.90 -15.87
N TRP A 57 16.33 -16.95 -16.61
CA TRP A 57 16.48 -16.93 -18.06
C TRP A 57 17.83 -16.39 -18.51
N ASN A 58 18.46 -15.49 -17.75
CA ASN A 58 19.83 -15.08 -18.04
C ASN A 58 20.78 -16.28 -17.98
N ASP A 59 20.71 -17.06 -16.89
CA ASP A 59 21.53 -18.27 -16.71
C ASP A 59 21.26 -19.32 -17.81
N ALA A 60 20.02 -19.42 -18.29
CA ALA A 60 19.64 -20.35 -19.35
C ALA A 60 20.15 -19.90 -20.73
N ILE A 61 20.10 -18.60 -21.03
CA ILE A 61 20.60 -18.05 -22.29
C ILE A 61 22.13 -18.17 -22.34
N GLU A 62 22.84 -17.83 -21.26
CA GLU A 62 24.31 -17.88 -21.21
C GLU A 62 24.88 -19.30 -21.39
N LYS A 63 24.13 -20.32 -20.98
CA LYS A 63 24.50 -21.74 -21.17
C LYS A 63 23.95 -22.34 -22.46
N GLY A 64 23.11 -21.58 -23.16
CA GLY A 64 22.47 -22.01 -24.39
C GLY A 64 23.39 -21.92 -25.60
N PRO A 65 22.96 -22.47 -26.75
CA PRO A 65 23.71 -22.43 -27.99
C PRO A 65 23.53 -21.12 -28.77
N GLU A 66 22.67 -20.19 -28.32
CA GLU A 66 22.41 -18.92 -28.98
C GLU A 66 23.56 -17.94 -28.72
N TYR A 67 23.99 -17.19 -29.75
CA TYR A 67 25.10 -16.25 -29.62
C TYR A 67 24.92 -15.01 -30.50
N GLY A 68 25.75 -14.00 -30.28
CA GLY A 68 25.82 -12.80 -31.13
C GLY A 68 24.64 -11.86 -30.90
N THR A 69 24.16 -11.21 -31.97
CA THR A 69 23.19 -10.12 -31.85
C THR A 69 21.80 -10.58 -31.42
N THR A 70 21.41 -11.81 -31.76
CA THR A 70 20.12 -12.37 -31.37
C THR A 70 20.10 -12.72 -29.88
N GLU A 71 21.19 -13.27 -29.34
CA GLU A 71 21.38 -13.47 -27.90
C GLU A 71 21.26 -12.14 -27.14
N ALA A 72 21.92 -11.09 -27.64
CA ALA A 72 21.85 -9.76 -27.06
C ALA A 72 20.42 -9.18 -27.10
N ALA A 73 19.71 -9.35 -28.22
CA ALA A 73 18.30 -8.93 -28.33
C ALA A 73 17.41 -9.68 -27.34
N TRP A 74 17.63 -10.98 -27.16
CA TRP A 74 16.88 -11.79 -26.19
C TRP A 74 17.15 -11.34 -24.74
N LYS A 75 18.43 -11.12 -24.38
CA LYS A 75 18.81 -10.54 -23.07
C LYS A 75 18.21 -9.15 -22.84
N GLY A 76 17.88 -8.41 -23.90
CA GLY A 76 17.15 -7.14 -23.82
C GLY A 76 15.81 -7.23 -23.06
N ALA A 77 15.08 -8.34 -23.21
CA ALA A 77 13.84 -8.57 -22.45
C ALA A 77 14.08 -8.73 -20.95
N LEU A 78 15.21 -9.32 -20.56
CA LEU A 78 15.61 -9.49 -19.16
C LEU A 78 15.97 -8.14 -18.53
N VAL A 79 16.65 -7.27 -19.29
CA VAL A 79 16.96 -5.91 -18.87
C VAL A 79 15.69 -5.08 -18.63
N GLU A 80 14.65 -5.23 -19.47
CA GLU A 80 13.36 -4.58 -19.21
C GLU A 80 12.74 -5.08 -17.91
N ALA A 81 12.73 -6.40 -17.68
CA ALA A 81 12.17 -6.99 -16.47
C ALA A 81 12.90 -6.54 -15.19
N ASP A 82 14.24 -6.39 -15.24
CA ASP A 82 15.02 -5.85 -14.13
C ASP A 82 14.68 -4.38 -13.84
N ARG A 83 14.57 -3.55 -14.88
CA ARG A 83 14.14 -2.14 -14.72
C ARG A 83 12.73 -2.03 -14.15
N ARG A 84 11.84 -2.93 -14.58
CA ARG A 84 10.47 -3.03 -14.07
C ARG A 84 10.48 -3.45 -12.60
N CYS A 85 11.28 -4.45 -12.23
CA CYS A 85 11.48 -4.86 -10.83
C CYS A 85 11.91 -3.67 -9.95
N ASP A 86 12.85 -2.86 -10.41
CA ASP A 86 13.33 -1.68 -9.68
C ASP A 86 12.23 -0.60 -9.55
N LEU A 87 11.41 -0.42 -10.57
CA LEU A 87 10.25 0.49 -10.50
C LEU A 87 9.25 0.04 -9.44
N HIS A 88 8.83 -1.23 -9.47
CA HIS A 88 7.89 -1.78 -8.49
C HIS A 88 8.46 -1.80 -7.07
N SER A 89 9.77 -2.02 -6.92
CA SER A 89 10.46 -1.91 -5.62
C SER A 89 10.41 -0.49 -5.06
N ARG A 90 10.61 0.53 -5.91
CA ARG A 90 10.48 1.94 -5.52
C ARG A 90 9.05 2.32 -5.14
N ILE A 91 8.05 1.81 -5.86
CA ILE A 91 6.63 2.02 -5.52
C ILE A 91 6.35 1.44 -4.14
N ARG A 92 6.75 0.18 -3.89
CA ARG A 92 6.63 -0.43 -2.56
C ARG A 92 7.25 0.45 -1.48
N ASP A 93 8.48 0.92 -1.68
CA ASP A 93 9.17 1.78 -0.71
C ASP A 93 8.43 3.09 -0.44
N SER A 94 7.90 3.72 -1.49
CA SER A 94 7.11 4.94 -1.32
C SER A 94 5.83 4.67 -0.50
N LEU A 95 5.15 3.55 -0.76
CA LEU A 95 3.96 3.17 0.02
C LEU A 95 4.31 2.91 1.48
N THR A 96 5.36 2.12 1.76
CA THR A 96 5.69 1.72 3.13
C THR A 96 6.39 2.80 3.94
N ASN A 97 7.33 3.52 3.33
CA ASN A 97 8.24 4.42 4.05
C ASN A 97 7.74 5.87 4.03
N ASP A 98 6.87 6.24 3.10
CA ASP A 98 6.30 7.58 3.03
C ASP A 98 4.82 7.57 3.40
N VAL A 99 3.96 6.94 2.59
CA VAL A 99 2.50 7.02 2.77
C VAL A 99 2.06 6.49 4.13
N ILE A 100 2.45 5.26 4.49
CA ILE A 100 2.09 4.67 5.79
C ILE A 100 2.61 5.53 6.94
N ASN A 101 3.84 6.04 6.85
CA ASN A 101 4.44 6.83 7.92
C ASN A 101 3.73 8.20 8.07
N LYS A 102 3.35 8.84 6.96
CA LYS A 102 2.54 10.07 6.99
C LYS A 102 1.18 9.85 7.65
N VAL A 103 0.49 8.75 7.33
CA VAL A 103 -0.81 8.43 7.96
C VAL A 103 -0.62 8.16 9.46
N LYS A 104 0.40 7.39 9.85
CA LYS A 104 0.72 7.13 11.27
C LYS A 104 1.02 8.41 12.03
N GLN A 105 1.84 9.29 11.46
CA GLN A 105 2.20 10.57 12.06
C GLN A 105 0.96 11.46 12.21
N TRP A 106 0.16 11.60 11.15
CA TRP A 106 -1.08 12.36 11.19
C TRP A 106 -2.04 11.82 12.25
N GLN A 107 -2.24 10.50 12.32
CA GLN A 107 -3.09 9.89 13.34
C GLN A 107 -2.60 10.20 14.76
N LYS A 108 -1.29 10.10 15.00
CA LYS A 108 -0.68 10.42 16.29
C LYS A 108 -0.90 11.88 16.69
N ASP A 109 -0.75 12.81 15.75
CA ASP A 109 -0.87 14.25 16.01
C ASP A 109 -2.32 14.72 16.20
N ASN A 110 -3.30 13.95 15.73
CA ASN A 110 -4.72 14.32 15.78
C ASN A 110 -5.52 13.55 16.84
N TYR A 111 -5.07 12.36 17.26
CA TYR A 111 -5.76 11.53 18.24
C TYR A 111 -4.92 11.28 19.49
N HIS A 112 -5.28 11.96 20.57
CA HIS A 112 -4.61 11.85 21.86
C HIS A 112 -5.46 11.01 22.82
N LYS A 113 -4.90 9.92 23.35
CA LYS A 113 -5.57 9.16 24.41
C LYS A 113 -5.60 10.00 25.68
N VAL A 114 -6.80 10.37 26.13
CA VAL A 114 -6.98 10.97 27.46
C VAL A 114 -7.08 9.83 28.46
N PHE A 115 -6.11 9.73 29.37
CA PHE A 115 -6.27 8.90 30.57
C PHE A 115 -7.21 9.67 31.51
N ILE A 116 -8.42 9.14 31.69
CA ILE A 116 -9.34 9.62 32.71
C ILE A 116 -9.02 8.79 33.97
N TYR A 117 -8.49 9.45 34.99
CA TYR A 117 -8.25 8.89 36.33
C TYR A 117 -9.56 8.75 37.11
#